data_AF-A0A8H6EZC9-F1
#
_entry.id   AF-A0A8H6EZC9-F1
#
_cell.length_a   1.000
_cell.length_b   1.000
_cell.length_c   1.000
_cell.angle_alpha   90.00
_cell.angle_beta   90.00
_cell.angle_gamma   90.00
#
_symmetry.space_group_name_H-M   'P 1'
#
loop_
_entity.id
_entity.type
_entity.pdbx_description
1 polymer ?
#
loop_
_entity_poly.entity_id
_entity_poly.type
_entity_poly.pdbx_seq_one_letter_code
_entity_poly.pdbx_strand_id
1 'polypeptide(L)'
;MDGLKERKEAFVTGLTGGTITDVYVVTSISAVSYLIWCIIKKRTNLFENPRSVLSQLLDFLLNWNNLLLAVTIYANNISLLTFLILIPAVFILLTSKSKKYVQRVIRINFKTLTVKEYLPFKSYITIYRSQMMILTCICILAVDFPIFPRRFAKVETWGTSLMDLGVGSFAFSMGVITARAYLRQHFLGKYSYFRNLFRAIKGSLPILGLGVFRLLSVKYFNYQEHVTEYGKYWNFFFTLGCLPPLTNLLSPIILKVSPLILSLTIGTTYEYILTNRGLMRYIISSPRVDFLSDNKEGIFSLIGYFCICLNGLALGSMILTVVPTPHNLTKMTSSREDLMAYHKSGKKGL
;
A
#
# COMPACT_ATOMS: atom_id res chain seq x y z
N MET A 1 29.88 -18.72 24.55
CA MET A 1 29.57 -17.29 24.31
C MET A 1 28.23 -17.13 23.58
N ASP A 2 27.35 -18.14 23.69
CA ASP A 2 26.18 -18.30 22.81
C ASP A 2 24.87 -17.73 23.40
N GLY A 3 24.87 -17.31 24.66
CA GLY A 3 23.65 -16.92 25.37
C GLY A 3 22.97 -15.63 24.90
N LEU A 4 23.67 -14.64 24.31
CA LEU A 4 23.02 -13.41 23.83
C LEU A 4 22.30 -13.65 22.49
N LYS A 5 22.92 -14.45 21.62
CA LYS A 5 22.40 -14.78 20.30
C LYS A 5 21.16 -15.67 20.43
N GLU A 6 21.26 -16.75 21.18
CA GLU A 6 20.13 -17.65 21.46
C GLU A 6 18.95 -16.94 22.14
N ARG A 7 19.22 -16.01 23.08
CA ARG A 7 18.15 -15.21 23.71
C ARG A 7 17.43 -14.28 22.73
N LYS A 8 18.16 -13.68 21.78
CA LYS A 8 17.56 -12.85 20.72
C LYS A 8 16.73 -13.69 19.75
N GLU A 9 17.20 -14.90 19.45
CA GLU A 9 16.51 -15.84 18.57
C GLU A 9 15.24 -16.38 19.23
N ALA A 10 15.31 -16.82 20.48
CA ALA A 10 14.15 -17.24 21.27
C ALA A 10 13.11 -16.10 21.44
N PHE A 11 13.55 -14.85 21.38
CA PHE A 11 12.68 -13.68 21.50
C PHE A 11 11.90 -13.34 20.22
N VAL A 12 12.37 -13.81 19.05
CA VAL A 12 11.79 -13.49 17.73
C VAL A 12 11.12 -14.71 17.08
N THR A 13 11.34 -15.91 17.61
CA THR A 13 10.80 -17.19 17.08
C THR A 13 9.46 -17.57 17.71
N GLY A 14 8.66 -18.37 17.00
CA GLY A 14 7.42 -18.96 17.51
C GLY A 14 6.23 -18.01 17.58
N LEU A 15 6.26 -16.90 16.84
CA LEU A 15 5.21 -15.88 16.88
C LEU A 15 3.97 -16.34 16.13
N THR A 16 2.82 -16.33 16.81
CA THR A 16 1.51 -16.74 16.29
C THR A 16 0.69 -15.58 15.71
N GLY A 17 1.18 -14.34 15.85
CA GLY A 17 0.51 -13.14 15.35
C GLY A 17 -0.71 -12.73 16.17
N GLY A 18 -1.50 -11.83 15.59
CA GLY A 18 -2.75 -11.34 16.17
C GLY A 18 -3.96 -11.66 15.28
N THR A 19 -5.11 -11.13 15.68
CA THR A 19 -6.33 -11.19 14.87
C THR A 19 -6.31 -10.09 13.80
N ILE A 20 -6.99 -10.33 12.68
CA ILE A 20 -7.15 -9.33 11.60
C ILE A 20 -7.80 -8.06 12.14
N THR A 21 -8.75 -8.19 13.07
CA THR A 21 -9.45 -7.07 13.70
C THR A 21 -8.50 -6.18 14.50
N ASP A 22 -7.55 -6.76 15.23
CA ASP A 22 -6.54 -6.01 15.98
C ASP A 22 -5.66 -5.17 15.03
N VAL A 23 -5.26 -5.73 13.89
CA VAL A 23 -4.53 -4.98 12.84
C VAL A 23 -5.39 -3.83 12.28
N TYR A 24 -6.69 -4.05 12.04
CA TYR A 24 -7.60 -2.98 11.59
C TYR A 24 -7.79 -1.89 12.64
N VAL A 25 -7.89 -2.25 13.92
CA VAL A 25 -8.05 -1.29 15.02
C VAL A 25 -6.78 -0.43 15.15
N VAL A 26 -5.58 -1.02 15.08
CA VAL A 26 -4.32 -0.25 15.09
C VAL A 26 -4.21 0.67 13.88
N THR A 27 -4.45 0.15 12.68
CA THR A 27 -4.33 0.94 11.45
C THR A 27 -5.40 2.02 11.33
N SER A 28 -6.55 1.88 12.00
CA SER A 28 -7.60 2.91 12.04
C SER A 28 -7.12 4.24 12.63
N ILE A 29 -6.12 4.22 13.53
CA ILE A 29 -5.52 5.42 14.13
C ILE A 29 -4.91 6.32 13.05
N SER A 30 -4.36 5.72 11.99
CA SER A 30 -3.85 6.43 10.81
C SER A 30 -4.95 7.27 10.15
N ALA A 31 -6.14 6.69 9.99
CA ALA A 31 -7.30 7.37 9.41
C ALA A 31 -7.89 8.42 10.36
N VAL A 32 -7.96 8.13 11.66
CA VAL A 32 -8.40 9.08 12.70
C VAL A 32 -7.48 10.30 12.75
N SER A 33 -6.16 10.10 12.77
CA SER A 33 -5.17 11.18 12.70
C SER A 33 -5.37 12.06 11.45
N TYR A 34 -5.63 11.44 10.29
CA TYR A 34 -5.88 12.18 9.06
C TYR A 34 -7.20 12.99 9.09
N LEU A 35 -8.27 12.41 9.65
CA LEU A 35 -9.54 13.11 9.83
C LEU A 35 -9.37 14.34 10.73
N ILE A 36 -8.61 14.21 11.81
CA ILE A 36 -8.36 15.31 12.74
C ILE A 36 -7.51 16.39 12.10
N TRP A 37 -6.48 16.02 11.35
CA TRP A 37 -5.74 16.96 10.53
C TRP A 37 -6.64 17.73 9.56
N CYS A 38 -7.60 17.05 8.91
CA CYS A 38 -8.59 17.69 8.03
C CYS A 38 -9.51 18.66 8.79
N ILE A 39 -9.97 18.28 9.99
CA ILE A 39 -10.80 19.12 10.85
C ILE A 39 -10.05 20.40 11.24
N ILE A 40 -8.81 20.26 11.74
CA ILE A 40 -8.00 21.39 12.17
C ILE A 40 -7.71 22.31 10.97
N LYS A 41 -7.33 21.76 9.82
CA LYS A 41 -7.08 22.54 8.60
C LYS A 41 -8.31 23.31 8.11
N LYS A 42 -9.52 22.73 8.24
CA LYS A 42 -10.77 23.36 7.83
C LYS A 42 -11.23 24.44 8.82
N ARG A 43 -11.03 24.20 10.13
CA ARG A 43 -11.54 25.04 11.22
C ARG A 43 -10.57 26.09 11.71
N THR A 44 -9.29 25.98 11.41
CA THR A 44 -8.25 26.90 11.90
C THR A 44 -7.35 27.40 10.77
N ASN A 45 -6.62 28.48 11.02
CA ASN A 45 -5.60 29.01 10.09
C ASN A 45 -4.20 28.45 10.38
N LEU A 46 -4.09 27.48 11.31
CA LEU A 46 -2.82 26.95 11.79
C LEU A 46 -1.95 26.37 10.66
N PHE A 47 -2.58 25.71 9.69
CA PHE A 47 -1.92 25.09 8.55
C PHE A 47 -1.83 25.97 7.30
N GLU A 48 -2.16 27.28 7.38
CA GLU A 48 -2.03 28.19 6.23
C GLU A 48 -0.57 28.61 5.99
N ASN A 49 0.21 28.77 7.06
CA ASN A 49 1.62 29.11 7.00
C ASN A 49 2.49 27.85 7.16
N PRO A 50 3.04 27.28 6.07
CA PRO A 50 3.82 26.03 6.13
C PRO A 50 5.14 26.16 6.91
N ARG A 51 5.59 27.39 7.20
CA ARG A 51 6.80 27.68 7.97
C ARG A 51 6.54 27.83 9.48
N SER A 52 5.30 27.78 9.92
CA SER A 52 4.97 27.85 11.34
C SER A 52 5.48 26.60 12.06
N VAL A 53 6.35 26.79 13.05
CA VAL A 53 6.89 25.70 13.88
C VAL A 53 5.76 24.94 14.57
N LEU A 54 4.73 25.64 15.06
CA LEU A 54 3.55 25.03 15.68
C LEU A 54 2.82 24.12 14.70
N SER A 55 2.66 24.53 13.44
CA SER A 55 1.98 23.73 12.41
C SER A 55 2.76 22.45 12.12
N GLN A 56 4.08 22.53 12.05
CA GLN A 56 4.95 21.38 11.79
C GLN A 56 4.97 20.42 12.97
N LEU A 57 5.03 20.94 14.19
CA LEU A 57 4.97 20.15 15.41
C LEU A 57 3.63 19.42 15.54
N LEU A 58 2.52 20.10 15.29
CA LEU A 58 1.20 19.46 15.29
C LEU A 58 1.06 18.39 14.20
N ASP A 59 1.60 18.63 13.00
CA ASP A 59 1.61 17.62 11.93
C ASP A 59 2.44 16.39 12.32
N PHE A 60 3.60 16.59 12.94
CA PHE A 60 4.45 15.53 13.47
C PHE A 60 3.73 14.73 14.58
N LEU A 61 3.10 15.41 15.54
CA LEU A 61 2.36 14.73 16.61
C LEU A 61 1.21 13.88 16.06
N LEU A 62 0.45 14.41 15.11
CA LEU A 62 -0.70 13.71 14.54
C LEU A 62 -0.28 12.52 13.67
N ASN A 63 0.74 12.68 12.82
CA ASN A 63 1.08 11.68 11.81
C ASN A 63 2.20 10.71 12.22
N TRP A 64 3.10 11.09 13.14
CA TRP A 64 4.19 10.24 13.60
C TRP A 64 3.93 9.73 15.01
N ASN A 65 3.72 10.64 15.97
CA ASN A 65 3.63 10.26 17.38
C ASN A 65 2.41 9.36 17.67
N ASN A 66 1.25 9.65 17.08
CA ASN A 66 0.07 8.79 17.27
C ASN A 66 0.28 7.37 16.73
N LEU A 67 0.98 7.21 15.60
CA LEU A 67 1.32 5.89 15.05
C LEU A 67 2.34 5.17 15.93
N LEU A 68 3.32 5.88 16.48
CA LEU A 68 4.28 5.32 17.42
C LEU A 68 3.59 4.82 18.70
N LEU A 69 2.75 5.66 19.31
CA LEU A 69 2.00 5.33 20.51
C LEU A 69 1.06 4.14 20.30
N ALA A 70 0.40 4.08 19.14
CA ALA A 70 -0.49 3.00 18.77
C ALA A 70 0.17 1.62 18.77
N VAL A 71 1.43 1.55 18.33
CA VAL A 71 2.15 0.29 18.13
C VAL A 71 3.05 -0.05 19.33
N THR A 72 3.15 0.85 20.31
CA THR A 72 3.98 0.66 21.52
C THR A 72 3.13 0.68 22.78
N ILE A 73 3.05 1.82 23.46
CA ILE A 73 2.46 1.97 24.80
C ILE A 73 0.96 1.68 24.80
N TYR A 74 0.23 2.15 23.78
CA TYR A 74 -1.23 2.03 23.71
C TYR A 74 -1.70 0.82 22.91
N ALA A 75 -0.80 -0.08 22.53
CA ALA A 75 -1.16 -1.26 21.74
C ALA A 75 -2.27 -2.09 22.39
N ASN A 76 -2.27 -2.22 23.72
CA ASN A 76 -3.30 -2.99 24.43
C ASN A 76 -4.63 -2.22 24.58
N ASN A 77 -4.62 -0.89 24.50
CA ASN A 77 -5.77 -0.02 24.75
C ASN A 77 -5.91 1.06 23.67
N ILE A 78 -6.09 0.65 22.43
CA ILE A 78 -6.20 1.57 21.28
C ILE A 78 -7.41 2.49 21.39
N SER A 79 -8.52 2.00 21.95
CA SER A 79 -9.72 2.81 22.17
C SER A 79 -9.44 4.04 23.04
N LEU A 80 -8.62 3.89 24.09
CA LEU A 80 -8.18 5.01 24.92
C LEU A 80 -7.40 6.04 24.10
N LEU A 81 -6.44 5.59 23.28
CA LEU A 81 -5.67 6.48 22.41
C LEU A 81 -6.58 7.21 21.42
N THR A 82 -7.53 6.51 20.77
CA THR A 82 -8.46 7.17 19.85
C THR A 82 -9.32 8.23 20.54
N PHE A 83 -9.77 7.98 21.77
CA PHE A 83 -10.52 8.95 22.57
C PHE A 83 -9.67 10.18 22.91
N LEU A 84 -8.43 9.99 23.37
CA LEU A 84 -7.50 11.08 23.68
C LEU A 84 -7.21 11.97 22.47
N ILE A 85 -7.06 11.38 21.28
CA ILE A 85 -6.82 12.12 20.03
C ILE A 85 -8.09 12.86 19.59
N LEU A 86 -9.28 12.29 19.80
CA LEU A 86 -10.56 12.90 19.40
C LEU A 86 -10.98 14.09 20.27
N ILE A 87 -10.65 14.11 21.57
CA ILE A 87 -11.05 15.20 22.48
C ILE A 87 -10.66 16.60 21.95
N PRO A 88 -9.39 16.88 21.58
CA PRO A 88 -9.02 18.16 21.00
C PRO A 88 -9.78 18.48 19.71
N ALA A 89 -10.04 17.48 18.87
CA ALA A 89 -10.75 17.67 17.61
C ALA A 89 -12.22 18.07 17.84
N VAL A 90 -12.89 17.43 18.79
CA VAL A 90 -14.26 17.78 19.19
C VAL A 90 -14.30 19.17 19.81
N PHE A 91 -13.35 19.52 20.68
CA PHE A 91 -13.25 20.85 21.25
C PHE A 91 -13.10 21.94 20.18
N ILE A 92 -12.25 21.72 19.17
CA ILE A 92 -12.08 22.65 18.03
C ILE A 92 -13.37 22.75 17.21
N LEU A 93 -14.10 21.65 17.03
CA LEU A 93 -15.38 21.65 16.31
C LEU A 93 -16.46 22.47 17.03
N LEU A 94 -16.50 22.42 18.37
CA LEU A 94 -17.46 23.16 19.19
C LEU A 94 -17.12 24.65 19.29
N THR A 95 -15.84 25.00 19.37
CA THR A 95 -15.38 26.37 19.60
C THR A 95 -15.18 27.18 18.32
N SER A 96 -14.78 26.54 17.21
CA SER A 96 -14.42 27.26 15.98
C SER A 96 -15.54 27.27 14.93
N LYS A 97 -15.90 28.48 14.48
CA LYS A 97 -16.81 28.65 13.34
C LYS A 97 -16.16 28.12 12.07
N SER A 98 -16.92 27.37 11.27
CA SER A 98 -16.42 26.86 9.98
C SER A 98 -16.04 28.04 9.08
N LYS A 99 -14.88 27.96 8.42
CA LYS A 99 -14.60 28.84 7.28
C LYS A 99 -15.76 28.75 6.30
N LYS A 100 -16.21 29.88 5.77
CA LYS A 100 -17.26 29.93 4.73
C LYS A 100 -16.77 29.07 3.56
N TYR A 101 -17.46 27.96 3.33
CA TYR A 101 -17.16 27.09 2.20
C TYR A 101 -17.61 27.81 0.93
N VAL A 102 -16.66 28.35 0.17
CA VAL A 102 -16.95 28.85 -1.18
C VAL A 102 -16.98 27.66 -2.10
N GLN A 103 -18.19 27.22 -2.45
CA GLN A 103 -18.42 26.15 -3.41
C GLN A 103 -17.99 26.64 -4.79
N ARG A 104 -16.71 26.47 -5.12
CA ARG A 104 -16.19 26.76 -6.45
C ARG A 104 -16.74 25.72 -7.41
N VAL A 105 -17.80 26.07 -8.14
CA VAL A 105 -18.27 25.28 -9.27
C VAL A 105 -17.22 25.41 -10.37
N ILE A 106 -16.34 24.41 -10.48
CA ILE A 106 -15.33 24.35 -11.53
C ILE A 106 -16.03 23.90 -12.81
N ARG A 107 -16.25 24.82 -13.75
CA ARG A 107 -16.71 24.47 -15.09
C ARG A 107 -15.55 23.87 -15.87
N ILE A 108 -15.61 22.57 -16.13
CA ILE A 108 -14.56 21.84 -16.84
C ILE A 108 -14.78 21.97 -18.35
N ASN A 109 -13.88 22.67 -19.05
CA ASN A 109 -13.85 22.63 -20.50
C ASN A 109 -12.94 21.49 -20.97
N PHE A 110 -13.55 20.41 -21.45
CA PHE A 110 -12.81 19.24 -21.93
C PHE A 110 -11.84 19.55 -23.08
N LYS A 111 -12.11 20.60 -23.91
CA LYS A 111 -11.25 21.00 -25.05
C LYS A 111 -9.95 21.68 -24.63
N THR A 112 -9.86 22.20 -23.42
CA THR A 112 -8.63 22.80 -22.87
C THR A 112 -8.10 22.07 -21.64
N LEU A 113 -8.78 21.00 -21.20
CA LEU A 113 -8.42 20.24 -20.00
C LEU A 113 -6.97 19.75 -20.05
N THR A 114 -6.17 20.24 -19.10
CA THR A 114 -4.78 19.82 -18.93
C THR A 114 -4.71 18.50 -18.16
N VAL A 115 -3.61 17.76 -18.31
CA VAL A 115 -3.36 16.53 -17.54
C VAL A 115 -3.38 16.80 -16.03
N LYS A 116 -2.90 17.97 -15.60
CA LYS A 116 -2.85 18.35 -14.18
C LYS A 116 -4.25 18.56 -13.60
N GLU A 117 -5.17 19.10 -14.37
CA GLU A 117 -6.57 19.27 -13.99
C GLU A 117 -7.34 17.95 -14.05
N TYR A 118 -7.05 17.08 -15.01
CA TYR A 118 -7.66 15.76 -15.12
C TYR A 118 -7.22 14.82 -13.97
N LEU A 119 -5.93 14.86 -13.60
CA LEU A 119 -5.30 14.03 -12.57
C LEU A 119 -4.59 14.91 -11.52
N PRO A 120 -5.34 15.63 -10.66
CA PRO A 120 -4.75 16.43 -9.60
C PRO A 120 -4.04 15.52 -8.58
N PHE A 121 -3.14 16.11 -7.80
CA PHE A 121 -2.57 15.43 -6.65
C PHE A 121 -3.62 15.38 -5.55
N LYS A 122 -3.94 14.16 -5.09
CA LYS A 122 -4.91 13.92 -4.03
C LYS A 122 -4.16 13.77 -2.70
N SER A 123 -4.39 14.67 -1.75
CA SER A 123 -3.65 14.70 -0.48
C SER A 123 -3.78 13.40 0.34
N TYR A 124 -4.96 12.76 0.31
CA TYR A 124 -5.18 11.51 1.06
C TYR A 124 -4.31 10.34 0.54
N ILE A 125 -3.96 10.31 -0.75
CA ILE A 125 -3.06 9.27 -1.31
C ILE A 125 -1.63 9.50 -0.80
N THR A 126 -1.20 10.77 -0.80
CA THR A 126 0.10 11.14 -0.26
C THR A 126 0.21 10.77 1.22
N ILE A 127 -0.84 11.05 2.00
CA ILE A 127 -0.87 10.77 3.45
C ILE A 127 -0.91 9.27 3.73
N TYR A 128 -1.73 8.50 2.99
CA TYR A 128 -1.70 7.04 3.07
C TYR A 128 -0.29 6.48 2.84
N ARG A 129 0.40 6.98 1.81
CA ARG A 129 1.78 6.54 1.50
C ARG A 129 2.80 6.96 2.55
N SER A 130 2.68 8.17 3.09
CA SER A 130 3.60 8.63 4.14
C SER A 130 3.38 7.86 5.43
N GLN A 131 2.13 7.68 5.86
CA GLN A 131 1.79 6.93 7.07
C GLN A 131 2.21 5.46 6.96
N MET A 132 1.99 4.83 5.80
CA MET A 132 2.50 3.48 5.52
C MET A 132 4.03 3.39 5.68
N MET A 133 4.78 4.36 5.14
CA MET A 133 6.25 4.40 5.28
C MET A 133 6.68 4.62 6.73
N ILE A 134 6.09 5.60 7.42
CA ILE A 134 6.39 5.91 8.83
C ILE A 134 6.12 4.70 9.71
N LEU A 135 4.96 4.07 9.55
CA LEU A 135 4.59 2.88 10.31
C LEU A 135 5.57 1.73 10.05
N THR A 136 6.01 1.55 8.81
CA THR A 136 7.02 0.55 8.45
C THR A 136 8.35 0.82 9.15
N CYS A 137 8.85 2.07 9.11
CA CYS A 137 10.08 2.45 9.79
C CYS A 137 9.97 2.26 11.31
N ILE A 138 8.85 2.67 11.91
CA ILE A 138 8.59 2.46 13.34
C ILE A 138 8.63 0.97 13.66
N CYS A 139 7.91 0.12 12.92
CA CYS A 139 7.87 -1.32 13.18
C CYS A 139 9.26 -1.95 13.05
N ILE A 140 10.02 -1.63 12.00
CA ILE A 140 11.37 -2.17 11.78
C ILE A 140 12.32 -1.78 12.93
N LEU A 141 12.25 -0.53 13.41
CA LEU A 141 13.10 -0.07 14.51
C LEU A 141 12.62 -0.58 15.87
N ALA A 142 11.31 -0.72 16.06
CA ALA A 142 10.72 -1.07 17.34
C ALA A 142 10.73 -2.59 17.63
N VAL A 143 10.81 -3.44 16.60
CA VAL A 143 10.67 -4.90 16.75
C VAL A 143 11.71 -5.52 17.68
N ASP A 144 12.90 -4.94 17.79
CA ASP A 144 13.95 -5.45 18.68
C ASP A 144 13.72 -5.08 20.15
N PHE A 145 12.77 -4.18 20.44
CA PHE A 145 12.51 -3.68 21.79
C PHE A 145 11.30 -4.36 22.44
N PRO A 146 11.33 -4.62 23.77
CA PRO A 146 10.22 -5.26 24.49
C PRO A 146 8.94 -4.41 24.52
N ILE A 147 9.06 -3.10 24.27
CA ILE A 147 7.91 -2.19 24.21
C ILE A 147 7.01 -2.45 22.99
N PHE A 148 7.54 -3.11 21.96
CA PHE A 148 6.78 -3.51 20.79
C PHE A 148 6.10 -4.87 21.04
N PRO A 149 4.76 -4.94 21.01
CA PRO A 149 4.02 -6.17 21.23
C PRO A 149 4.34 -7.21 20.15
N ARG A 150 4.64 -8.44 20.58
CA ARG A 150 5.01 -9.54 19.69
C ARG A 150 3.89 -9.97 18.73
N ARG A 151 2.63 -9.66 19.05
CA ARG A 151 1.48 -9.92 18.15
C ARG A 151 1.52 -9.10 16.85
N PHE A 152 2.26 -7.99 16.81
CA PHE A 152 2.46 -7.17 15.61
C PHE A 152 3.72 -7.53 14.82
N ALA A 153 4.59 -8.33 15.42
CA ALA A 153 5.78 -8.85 14.76
C ALA A 153 5.38 -9.95 13.77
N LYS A 154 6.29 -10.22 12.84
CA LYS A 154 6.09 -11.16 11.74
C LYS A 154 5.69 -12.54 12.26
N VAL A 155 4.70 -13.15 11.59
CA VAL A 155 4.13 -14.44 11.98
C VAL A 155 4.84 -15.56 11.25
N GLU A 156 5.20 -16.62 11.96
CA GLU A 156 5.79 -17.84 11.36
C GLU A 156 4.73 -18.91 11.03
N THR A 157 3.54 -18.76 11.60
CA THR A 157 2.40 -19.68 11.49
C THR A 157 1.23 -19.03 10.72
N TRP A 158 0.00 -19.52 10.90
CA TRP A 158 -1.19 -19.14 10.12
C TRP A 158 -1.86 -17.82 10.55
N GLY A 159 -1.29 -17.08 11.50
CA GLY A 159 -1.85 -15.80 11.98
C GLY A 159 -1.53 -14.62 11.07
N THR A 160 -2.09 -13.45 11.40
CA THR A 160 -1.83 -12.19 10.68
C THR A 160 -1.19 -11.16 11.60
N SER A 161 -0.18 -10.43 11.11
CA SER A 161 0.44 -9.34 11.86
C SER A 161 0.41 -8.00 11.12
N LEU A 162 0.73 -6.93 11.87
CA LEU A 162 0.92 -5.59 11.32
C LEU A 162 2.13 -5.54 10.35
N MET A 163 3.20 -6.28 10.65
CA MET A 163 4.37 -6.35 9.79
C MET A 163 4.09 -7.04 8.45
N ASP A 164 3.21 -8.04 8.41
CA ASP A 164 2.81 -8.72 7.17
C ASP A 164 1.97 -7.81 6.27
N LEU A 165 1.13 -6.95 6.88
CA LEU A 165 0.33 -5.97 6.15
C LEU A 165 1.18 -4.98 5.34
N GLY A 166 2.35 -4.58 5.87
CA GLY A 166 3.20 -3.56 5.26
C GLY A 166 3.55 -3.87 3.81
N VAL A 167 4.03 -5.08 3.55
CA VAL A 167 4.42 -5.55 2.21
C VAL A 167 3.23 -5.53 1.23
N GLY A 168 2.07 -6.01 1.66
CA GLY A 168 0.83 -5.93 0.88
C GLY A 168 0.41 -4.49 0.59
N SER A 169 0.51 -3.59 1.58
CA SER A 169 0.22 -2.17 1.41
C SER A 169 1.17 -1.49 0.42
N PHE A 170 2.45 -1.86 0.37
CA PHE A 170 3.40 -1.38 -0.65
C PHE A 170 3.00 -1.85 -2.06
N ALA A 171 2.65 -3.13 -2.23
CA ALA A 171 2.20 -3.68 -3.50
C ALA A 171 0.91 -3.01 -4.00
N PHE A 172 -0.06 -2.82 -3.11
CA PHE A 172 -1.30 -2.09 -3.37
C PHE A 172 -1.02 -0.63 -3.79
N SER A 173 -0.20 0.07 -3.01
CA SER A 173 0.16 1.46 -3.24
C SER A 173 0.91 1.66 -4.56
N MET A 174 1.72 0.68 -4.95
CA MET A 174 2.38 0.66 -6.26
C MET A 174 1.35 0.51 -7.40
N GLY A 175 0.33 -0.33 -7.24
CA GLY A 175 -0.79 -0.42 -8.17
C GLY A 175 -1.50 0.92 -8.37
N VAL A 176 -1.81 1.64 -7.28
CA VAL A 176 -2.46 2.96 -7.32
C VAL A 176 -1.61 3.98 -8.11
N ILE A 177 -0.30 4.00 -7.91
CA ILE A 177 0.60 4.92 -8.65
C ILE A 177 0.67 4.53 -10.13
N THR A 178 0.76 3.24 -10.42
CA THR A 178 0.78 2.74 -11.79
C THR A 178 -0.49 3.12 -12.54
N ALA A 179 -1.66 3.15 -11.87
CA ALA A 179 -2.91 3.63 -12.45
C ALA A 179 -2.80 5.07 -12.97
N ARG A 180 -2.16 5.96 -12.19
CA ARG A 180 -1.91 7.36 -12.59
C ARG A 180 -1.10 7.43 -13.88
N ALA A 181 -0.09 6.58 -14.03
CA ALA A 181 0.76 6.55 -15.21
C ALA A 181 -0.02 6.10 -16.46
N TYR A 182 -0.83 5.03 -16.35
CA TYR A 182 -1.70 4.57 -17.43
C TYR A 182 -2.72 5.64 -17.85
N LEU A 183 -3.47 6.17 -16.88
CA LEU A 183 -4.48 7.21 -17.15
C LEU A 183 -3.89 8.43 -17.85
N ARG A 184 -2.71 8.89 -17.41
CA ARG A 184 -2.01 10.02 -18.03
C ARG A 184 -1.63 9.74 -19.49
N GLN A 185 -1.11 8.55 -19.79
CA GLN A 185 -0.65 8.22 -21.13
C GLN A 185 -1.81 8.01 -22.11
N HIS A 186 -2.89 7.36 -21.67
CA HIS A 186 -4.10 7.17 -22.47
C HIS A 186 -4.82 8.50 -22.71
N PHE A 187 -4.90 9.39 -21.71
CA PHE A 187 -5.45 10.72 -21.89
C PHE A 187 -4.69 11.54 -22.94
N LEU A 188 -3.36 11.36 -23.03
CA LEU A 188 -2.51 12.02 -24.01
C LEU A 188 -2.44 11.29 -25.37
N GLY A 189 -3.02 10.10 -25.51
CA GLY A 189 -2.85 9.25 -26.70
C GLY A 189 -1.42 8.76 -26.96
N LYS A 190 -0.53 8.82 -25.95
CA LYS A 190 0.90 8.49 -26.06
C LYS A 190 1.25 7.12 -25.49
N TYR A 191 0.28 6.21 -25.45
CA TYR A 191 0.48 4.88 -24.89
C TYR A 191 1.41 4.05 -25.77
N SER A 192 2.43 3.43 -25.17
CA SER A 192 3.36 2.53 -25.86
C SER A 192 3.75 1.38 -24.95
N TYR A 193 3.35 0.17 -25.35
CA TYR A 193 3.55 -1.06 -24.57
C TYR A 193 5.03 -1.33 -24.29
N PHE A 194 5.86 -1.49 -25.33
CA PHE A 194 7.28 -1.82 -25.18
C PHE A 194 8.06 -0.77 -24.39
N ARG A 195 7.76 0.51 -24.63
CA ARG A 195 8.40 1.61 -23.90
C ARG A 195 8.05 1.59 -22.41
N ASN A 196 6.80 1.25 -22.07
CA ASN A 196 6.37 1.14 -20.68
C ASN A 196 6.97 -0.09 -20.00
N LEU A 197 7.03 -1.23 -20.68
CA LEU A 197 7.68 -2.43 -20.16
C LEU A 197 9.17 -2.17 -19.88
N PHE A 198 9.89 -1.58 -20.83
CA PHE A 198 11.31 -1.25 -20.64
C PHE A 198 11.52 -0.24 -19.50
N ARG A 199 10.64 0.77 -19.39
CA ARG A 199 10.67 1.71 -18.25
C ARG A 199 10.38 1.03 -16.92
N ALA A 200 9.46 0.07 -16.89
CA ALA A 200 9.12 -0.68 -15.68
C ALA A 200 10.29 -1.55 -15.24
N ILE A 201 10.93 -2.26 -16.17
CA ILE A 201 12.15 -3.04 -15.93
C ILE A 201 13.27 -2.14 -15.42
N LYS A 202 13.54 -1.02 -16.09
CA LYS A 202 14.56 -0.06 -15.64
C LYS A 202 14.24 0.52 -14.26
N GLY A 203 12.96 0.79 -13.98
CA GLY A 203 12.49 1.30 -12.71
C GLY A 203 12.55 0.29 -11.56
N SER A 204 12.51 -1.03 -11.84
CA SER A 204 12.66 -2.07 -10.83
C SER A 204 14.11 -2.41 -10.49
N LEU A 205 15.08 -2.04 -11.35
CA LEU A 205 16.51 -2.34 -11.13
C LEU A 205 17.05 -1.88 -9.77
N PRO A 206 16.74 -0.67 -9.24
CA PRO A 206 17.25 -0.26 -7.93
C PRO A 206 16.76 -1.17 -6.79
N ILE A 207 15.48 -1.60 -6.85
CA ILE A 207 14.90 -2.49 -5.83
C ILE A 207 15.50 -3.88 -5.95
N LEU A 208 15.66 -4.39 -7.18
CA LEU A 208 16.33 -5.68 -7.41
C LEU A 208 17.79 -5.64 -6.94
N GLY A 209 18.49 -4.52 -7.14
CA GLY A 209 19.84 -4.29 -6.64
C GLY A 209 19.92 -4.33 -5.11
N LEU A 210 18.96 -3.70 -4.41
CA LEU A 210 18.82 -3.83 -2.95
C LEU A 210 18.54 -5.28 -2.52
N GLY A 211 17.78 -6.03 -3.32
CA GLY A 211 17.55 -7.46 -3.10
C GLY A 211 18.83 -8.28 -3.19
N VAL A 212 19.68 -8.03 -4.19
CA VAL A 212 20.99 -8.68 -4.31
C VAL A 212 21.90 -8.29 -3.15
N PHE A 213 21.96 -7.00 -2.80
CA PHE A 213 22.76 -6.53 -1.68
C PHE A 213 22.36 -7.22 -0.37
N ARG A 214 21.05 -7.28 -0.07
CA ARG A 214 20.52 -7.98 1.11
C ARG A 214 20.96 -9.45 1.12
N LEU A 215 20.80 -10.16 0.01
CA LEU A 215 21.19 -11.57 -0.09
C LEU A 215 22.69 -11.77 0.18
N LEU A 216 23.54 -10.94 -0.42
CA LEU A 216 24.98 -11.00 -0.23
C LEU A 216 25.36 -10.68 1.23
N SER A 217 24.79 -9.61 1.80
CA SER A 217 25.06 -9.21 3.18
C SER A 217 24.67 -10.30 4.17
N VAL A 218 23.48 -10.88 4.05
CA VAL A 218 23.01 -11.90 5.00
C VAL A 218 23.87 -13.16 4.93
N LYS A 219 24.23 -13.61 3.73
CA LYS A 219 25.15 -14.74 3.56
C LYS A 219 26.55 -14.45 4.07
N TYR A 220 27.05 -13.23 3.85
CA TYR A 220 28.37 -12.83 4.33
C TYR A 220 28.43 -12.78 5.86
N PHE A 221 27.38 -12.26 6.51
CA PHE A 221 27.32 -12.15 7.97
C PHE A 221 26.78 -13.40 8.68
N ASN A 222 26.45 -14.47 7.96
CA ASN A 222 25.81 -15.69 8.48
C ASN A 222 24.62 -15.38 9.42
N TYR A 223 23.82 -14.39 9.04
CA TYR A 223 22.62 -14.03 9.79
C TYR A 223 21.54 -15.07 9.55
N GLN A 224 20.73 -15.39 10.56
CA GLN A 224 19.68 -16.39 10.42
C GLN A 224 18.59 -15.91 9.47
N GLU A 225 18.34 -16.66 8.40
CA GLU A 225 17.23 -16.43 7.49
C GLU A 225 16.12 -17.43 7.78
N HIS A 226 14.91 -16.91 8.02
CA HIS A 226 13.71 -17.72 8.00
C HIS A 226 13.41 -18.11 6.56
N VAL A 227 13.97 -19.26 6.15
CA VAL A 227 13.82 -19.80 4.78
C VAL A 227 12.34 -20.06 4.43
N THR A 228 11.48 -20.18 5.44
CA THR A 228 10.02 -20.33 5.31
C THR A 228 9.30 -19.07 4.84
N GLU A 229 9.94 -17.89 4.83
CA GLU A 229 9.29 -16.65 4.42
C GLU A 229 9.23 -16.46 2.91
N TYR A 230 10.38 -16.55 2.26
CA TYR A 230 10.51 -16.30 0.82
C TYR A 230 11.33 -17.38 0.12
N GLY A 231 12.04 -18.23 0.86
CA GLY A 231 12.98 -19.21 0.34
C GLY A 231 14.44 -18.85 0.67
N LYS A 232 15.37 -19.60 0.08
CA LYS A 232 16.81 -19.57 0.38
C LYS A 232 17.57 -18.47 -0.34
N TYR A 233 17.12 -18.06 -1.53
CA TYR A 233 17.76 -17.03 -2.35
C TYR A 233 16.79 -15.92 -2.73
N TRP A 234 15.50 -16.08 -2.44
CA TRP A 234 14.49 -15.11 -2.76
C TRP A 234 14.17 -14.26 -1.53
N ASN A 235 13.86 -13.00 -1.75
CA ASN A 235 13.53 -12.06 -0.69
C ASN A 235 12.42 -11.11 -1.12
N PHE A 236 11.92 -10.37 -0.14
CA PHE A 236 10.89 -9.37 -0.32
C PHE A 236 11.20 -8.35 -1.45
N PHE A 237 12.44 -7.87 -1.57
CA PHE A 237 12.79 -6.91 -2.62
C PHE A 237 12.67 -7.50 -4.02
N PHE A 238 13.00 -8.79 -4.20
CA PHE A 238 12.75 -9.48 -5.47
C PHE A 238 11.25 -9.58 -5.77
N THR A 239 10.41 -9.93 -4.80
CA THR A 239 8.94 -9.93 -5.01
C THR A 239 8.43 -8.56 -5.47
N LEU A 240 8.81 -7.46 -4.79
CA LEU A 240 8.40 -6.11 -5.17
C LEU A 240 8.99 -5.67 -6.51
N GLY A 241 10.24 -6.04 -6.80
CA GLY A 241 10.91 -5.71 -8.05
C GLY A 241 10.28 -6.38 -9.27
N CYS A 242 9.71 -7.58 -9.12
CA CYS A 242 9.06 -8.31 -10.21
C CYS A 242 7.64 -7.78 -10.55
N LEU A 243 6.97 -7.11 -9.62
CA LEU A 243 5.59 -6.63 -9.81
C LEU A 243 5.42 -5.55 -10.91
N PRO A 244 6.25 -4.47 -11.01
CA PRO A 244 6.11 -3.50 -12.09
C PRO A 244 6.32 -4.09 -13.49
N PRO A 245 7.35 -4.92 -13.73
CA PRO A 245 7.48 -5.63 -15.00
C PRO A 245 6.28 -6.53 -15.30
N LEU A 246 5.79 -7.29 -14.30
CA LEU A 246 4.65 -8.19 -14.47
C LEU A 246 3.35 -7.46 -14.82
N THR A 247 3.06 -6.35 -14.12
CA THR A 247 1.89 -5.50 -14.42
C THR A 247 1.97 -4.90 -15.82
N ASN A 248 3.15 -4.49 -16.28
CA ASN A 248 3.31 -3.95 -17.63
C ASN A 248 3.27 -5.03 -18.71
N LEU A 249 3.80 -6.22 -18.44
CA LEU A 249 3.73 -7.38 -19.33
C LEU A 249 2.26 -7.78 -19.58
N LEU A 250 1.45 -7.83 -18.52
CA LEU A 250 0.03 -8.19 -18.59
C LEU A 250 -0.90 -7.02 -18.92
N SER A 251 -0.35 -5.82 -19.17
CA SER A 251 -1.12 -4.62 -19.51
C SER A 251 -2.13 -4.79 -20.66
N PRO A 252 -1.88 -5.50 -21.78
CA PRO A 252 -2.90 -5.66 -22.83
C PRO A 252 -4.14 -6.42 -22.33
N ILE A 253 -3.96 -7.38 -21.43
CA ILE A 253 -5.06 -8.16 -20.83
C ILE A 253 -5.79 -7.31 -19.79
N ILE A 254 -5.03 -6.61 -18.93
CA ILE A 254 -5.57 -5.72 -17.89
C ILE A 254 -6.47 -4.63 -18.50
N LEU A 255 -6.00 -4.00 -19.58
CA LEU A 255 -6.74 -2.93 -20.27
C LEU A 255 -8.01 -3.46 -20.97
N LYS A 256 -8.04 -4.74 -21.37
CA LYS A 256 -9.19 -5.37 -22.05
C LYS A 256 -10.27 -5.87 -21.08
N VAL A 257 -9.89 -6.49 -19.97
CA VAL A 257 -10.82 -7.23 -19.07
C VAL A 257 -11.24 -6.42 -17.84
N SER A 258 -10.54 -5.33 -17.50
CA SER A 258 -10.56 -4.59 -16.22
C SER A 258 -9.61 -5.17 -15.18
N PRO A 259 -8.85 -4.32 -14.47
CA PRO A 259 -7.98 -4.76 -13.37
C PRO A 259 -8.72 -5.44 -12.21
N LEU A 260 -9.94 -5.01 -11.89
CA LEU A 260 -10.69 -5.57 -10.76
C LEU A 260 -11.16 -7.00 -11.05
N ILE A 261 -11.79 -7.19 -12.22
CA ILE A 261 -12.28 -8.50 -12.67
C ILE A 261 -11.10 -9.46 -12.80
N LEU A 262 -10.00 -9.01 -13.41
CA LEU A 262 -8.79 -9.82 -13.54
C LEU A 262 -8.23 -10.21 -12.17
N SER A 263 -8.21 -9.29 -11.20
CA SER A 263 -7.76 -9.61 -9.86
C SER A 263 -8.62 -10.66 -9.17
N LEU A 264 -9.95 -10.57 -9.29
CA LEU A 264 -10.87 -11.54 -8.69
C LEU A 264 -10.73 -12.90 -9.35
N THR A 265 -10.63 -12.95 -10.68
CA THR A 265 -10.44 -14.19 -11.42
C THR A 265 -9.12 -14.87 -11.08
N ILE A 266 -8.00 -14.12 -11.06
CA ILE A 266 -6.70 -14.70 -10.70
C ILE A 266 -6.70 -15.13 -9.23
N GLY A 267 -7.21 -14.31 -8.32
CA GLY A 267 -7.26 -14.62 -6.88
C GLY A 267 -8.08 -15.88 -6.58
N THR A 268 -9.30 -15.98 -7.12
CA THR A 268 -10.17 -17.15 -6.92
C THR A 268 -9.60 -18.42 -7.57
N THR A 269 -9.00 -18.30 -8.76
CA THR A 269 -8.34 -19.43 -9.43
C THR A 269 -7.13 -19.91 -8.63
N TYR A 270 -6.33 -18.96 -8.11
CA TYR A 270 -5.15 -19.28 -7.31
C TYR A 270 -5.52 -19.94 -5.97
N GLU A 271 -6.54 -19.43 -5.29
CA GLU A 271 -7.07 -20.03 -4.05
C GLU A 271 -7.61 -21.45 -4.28
N TYR A 272 -8.32 -21.65 -5.39
CA TYR A 272 -8.78 -22.97 -5.80
C TYR A 272 -7.61 -23.95 -6.04
N ILE A 273 -6.55 -23.50 -6.71
CA ILE A 273 -5.34 -24.31 -6.94
C ILE A 273 -4.62 -24.62 -5.63
N LEU A 274 -4.52 -23.65 -4.71
CA LEU A 274 -3.90 -23.84 -3.41
C LEU A 274 -4.60 -24.93 -2.60
N THR A 275 -5.93 -24.85 -2.53
CA THR A 275 -6.74 -25.72 -1.68
C THR A 275 -6.95 -27.10 -2.32
N ASN A 276 -7.34 -27.15 -3.59
CA ASN A 276 -7.82 -28.40 -4.22
C ASN A 276 -6.77 -29.15 -5.05
N ARG A 277 -5.74 -28.46 -5.57
CA ARG A 277 -4.69 -29.08 -6.40
C ARG A 277 -3.44 -29.45 -5.61
N GLY A 278 -3.45 -29.27 -4.28
CA GLY A 278 -2.34 -29.64 -3.40
C GLY A 278 -1.13 -28.70 -3.46
N LEU A 279 -1.24 -27.53 -4.11
CA LEU A 279 -0.15 -26.55 -4.21
C LEU A 279 0.27 -26.04 -2.82
N MET A 280 -0.68 -25.88 -1.89
CA MET A 280 -0.39 -25.54 -0.49
C MET A 280 0.54 -26.58 0.18
N ARG A 281 0.26 -27.88 -0.02
CA ARG A 281 1.11 -28.97 0.51
C ARG A 281 2.50 -28.95 -0.12
N TYR A 282 2.60 -28.63 -1.40
CA TYR A 282 3.88 -28.46 -2.07
C TYR A 282 4.67 -27.28 -1.47
N ILE A 283 4.06 -26.12 -1.29
CA ILE A 283 4.73 -24.94 -0.74
C ILE A 283 5.26 -25.22 0.68
N ILE A 284 4.48 -25.88 1.55
CA ILE A 284 4.86 -26.10 2.95
C ILE A 284 5.83 -27.28 3.11
N SER A 285 5.53 -28.42 2.50
CA SER A 285 6.14 -29.71 2.87
C SER A 285 7.08 -30.30 1.83
N SER A 286 7.16 -29.75 0.61
CA SER A 286 8.03 -30.33 -0.42
C SER A 286 9.53 -30.17 -0.09
N PRO A 287 10.36 -31.18 -0.39
CA PRO A 287 11.80 -31.10 -0.19
C PRO A 287 12.45 -30.07 -1.12
N ARG A 288 13.49 -29.41 -0.63
CA ARG A 288 14.25 -28.39 -1.37
C ARG A 288 15.36 -29.06 -2.20
N VAL A 289 15.01 -29.43 -3.43
CA VAL A 289 15.91 -30.13 -4.37
C VAL A 289 16.40 -29.26 -5.52
N ASP A 290 15.53 -28.37 -6.01
CA ASP A 290 15.79 -27.51 -7.18
C ASP A 290 15.73 -26.03 -6.81
N PHE A 291 16.27 -25.15 -7.65
CA PHE A 291 16.21 -23.69 -7.46
C PHE A 291 14.78 -23.16 -7.28
N LEU A 292 13.80 -23.76 -7.95
CA LEU A 292 12.39 -23.40 -7.79
C LEU A 292 11.84 -23.88 -6.44
N SER A 293 12.20 -25.08 -6.00
CA SER A 293 11.84 -25.61 -4.68
C SER A 293 12.53 -24.89 -3.53
N ASP A 294 13.73 -24.34 -3.77
CA ASP A 294 14.48 -23.48 -2.84
C ASP A 294 13.81 -22.12 -2.59
N ASN A 295 12.99 -21.64 -3.54
CA ASN A 295 12.40 -20.29 -3.55
C ASN A 295 10.88 -20.31 -3.73
N LYS A 296 10.26 -21.47 -3.49
CA LYS A 296 8.84 -21.72 -3.78
C LYS A 296 7.94 -20.73 -3.06
N GLU A 297 8.21 -20.45 -1.79
CA GLU A 297 7.41 -19.54 -0.96
C GLU A 297 7.36 -18.14 -1.60
N GLY A 298 8.52 -17.60 -1.99
CA GLY A 298 8.62 -16.29 -2.63
C GLY A 298 8.05 -16.24 -4.04
N ILE A 299 8.32 -17.26 -4.87
CA ILE A 299 7.84 -17.30 -6.27
C ILE A 299 6.32 -17.44 -6.33
N PHE A 300 5.73 -18.36 -5.57
CA PHE A 300 4.28 -18.56 -5.58
C PHE A 300 3.55 -17.39 -4.91
N SER A 301 4.16 -16.72 -3.92
CA SER A 301 3.59 -15.49 -3.34
C SER A 301 3.43 -14.34 -4.35
N LEU A 302 4.20 -14.33 -5.44
CA LEU A 302 4.13 -13.28 -6.48
C LEU A 302 2.73 -13.17 -7.09
N ILE A 303 2.02 -14.29 -7.22
CA ILE A 303 0.66 -14.33 -7.78
C ILE A 303 -0.31 -13.60 -6.84
N GLY A 304 -0.22 -13.84 -5.53
CA GLY A 304 -1.01 -13.14 -4.52
C GLY A 304 -0.70 -11.63 -4.49
N TYR A 305 0.59 -11.26 -4.48
CA TYR A 305 0.98 -9.86 -4.54
C TYR A 305 0.55 -9.16 -5.83
N PHE A 306 0.53 -9.89 -6.94
CA PHE A 306 0.02 -9.38 -8.21
C PHE A 306 -1.48 -9.05 -8.12
N CYS A 307 -2.29 -9.90 -7.48
CA CYS A 307 -3.70 -9.61 -7.22
C CYS A 307 -3.88 -8.35 -6.37
N ILE A 308 -3.09 -8.18 -5.30
CA ILE A 308 -3.12 -6.98 -4.46
C ILE A 308 -2.75 -5.74 -5.29
N CYS A 309 -1.75 -5.85 -6.16
CA CYS A 309 -1.33 -4.78 -7.07
C CYS A 309 -2.43 -4.41 -8.07
N LEU A 310 -3.14 -5.40 -8.64
CA LEU A 310 -4.29 -5.20 -9.53
C LEU A 310 -5.46 -4.51 -8.83
N ASN A 311 -5.75 -4.85 -7.57
CA ASN A 311 -6.74 -4.13 -6.78
C ASN A 311 -6.36 -2.66 -6.57
N GLY A 312 -5.08 -2.39 -6.29
CA GLY A 312 -4.57 -1.03 -6.21
C GLY A 312 -4.69 -0.28 -7.54
N LEU A 313 -4.45 -0.97 -8.65
CA LEU A 313 -4.61 -0.45 -10.00
C LEU A 313 -6.07 -0.07 -10.30
N ALA A 314 -7.01 -0.95 -9.95
CA ALA A 314 -8.44 -0.74 -10.09
C ALA A 314 -8.91 0.45 -9.25
N LEU A 315 -8.60 0.45 -7.94
CA LEU A 315 -8.97 1.55 -7.06
C LEU A 315 -8.37 2.87 -7.56
N GLY A 316 -7.08 2.88 -7.92
CA GLY A 316 -6.40 4.03 -8.50
C GLY A 316 -7.13 4.58 -9.73
N SER A 317 -7.61 3.73 -10.63
CA SER A 317 -8.37 4.19 -11.81
C SER A 317 -9.68 4.90 -11.45
N MET A 318 -10.32 4.52 -10.35
CA MET A 318 -11.60 5.12 -9.91
C MET A 318 -11.42 6.42 -9.14
N ILE A 319 -10.39 6.51 -8.29
CA ILE A 319 -10.26 7.63 -7.33
C ILE A 319 -9.43 8.81 -7.85
N LEU A 320 -8.55 8.58 -8.82
CA LEU A 320 -7.55 9.57 -9.25
C LEU A 320 -8.13 10.64 -10.18
N THR A 321 -9.12 10.29 -10.97
CA THR A 321 -9.74 11.18 -11.94
C THR A 321 -10.64 12.20 -11.22
N VAL A 322 -10.75 13.40 -11.79
CA VAL A 322 -11.73 14.42 -11.32
C VAL A 322 -13.12 14.12 -11.85
N VAL A 323 -13.17 13.51 -13.04
CA VAL A 323 -14.39 13.22 -13.76
C VAL A 323 -14.60 11.71 -13.74
N PRO A 324 -15.82 11.21 -13.46
CA PRO A 324 -16.09 9.78 -13.51
C PRO A 324 -15.81 9.26 -14.92
N THR A 325 -14.93 8.26 -15.04
CA THR A 325 -14.69 7.64 -16.35
C THR A 325 -15.85 6.69 -16.69
N PRO A 326 -16.24 6.59 -17.96
CA PRO A 326 -17.32 5.70 -18.38
C PRO A 326 -16.97 4.25 -18.02
N HIS A 327 -17.89 3.56 -17.36
CA HIS A 327 -17.71 2.17 -16.95
C HIS A 327 -16.46 1.93 -16.07
N ASN A 328 -16.26 2.78 -15.05
CA ASN A 328 -15.18 2.69 -14.05
C ASN A 328 -14.84 1.28 -13.55
N LEU A 329 -15.82 0.37 -13.48
CA LEU A 329 -15.63 -1.00 -13.00
C LEU A 329 -15.10 -1.96 -14.09
N THR A 330 -15.44 -1.72 -15.36
CA THR A 330 -15.15 -2.66 -16.47
C THR A 330 -14.13 -2.14 -17.47
N LYS A 331 -13.87 -0.83 -17.52
CA LYS A 331 -12.82 -0.24 -18.36
C LYS A 331 -11.98 0.73 -17.55
N MET A 332 -10.67 0.50 -17.59
CA MET A 332 -9.70 1.29 -16.85
C MET A 332 -9.35 2.61 -17.54
N THR A 333 -9.46 2.69 -18.86
CA THR A 333 -8.94 3.81 -19.64
C THR A 333 -9.98 4.34 -20.63
N SER A 334 -9.99 5.65 -20.77
CA SER A 334 -10.78 6.36 -21.78
C SER A 334 -9.88 7.41 -22.40
N SER A 335 -9.86 7.50 -23.73
CA SER A 335 -9.16 8.58 -24.41
C SER A 335 -9.83 9.91 -24.10
N ARG A 336 -9.13 11.01 -24.37
CA ARG A 336 -9.71 12.35 -24.24
C ARG A 336 -10.99 12.50 -25.08
N GLU A 337 -11.01 11.90 -26.26
CA GLU A 337 -12.13 11.92 -27.19
C GLU A 337 -13.31 11.10 -26.67
N ASP A 338 -13.04 9.92 -26.10
CA ASP A 338 -14.07 9.07 -25.47
C ASP A 338 -14.75 9.77 -24.30
N LEU A 339 -13.97 10.48 -23.47
CA LEU A 339 -14.50 11.27 -22.35
C LEU A 339 -15.37 12.42 -22.85
N MET A 340 -14.93 13.12 -23.90
CA MET A 340 -15.75 14.17 -24.53
C MET A 340 -17.05 13.61 -25.11
N ALA A 341 -16.99 12.49 -25.81
CA ALA A 341 -18.15 11.83 -26.40
C ALA A 341 -19.14 11.38 -25.32
N TYR A 342 -18.64 10.76 -24.25
CA TYR A 342 -19.47 10.31 -23.13
C TYR A 342 -20.20 11.46 -22.44
N HIS A 343 -19.51 12.54 -22.07
CA HIS A 343 -20.15 13.66 -21.37
C HIS A 343 -21.02 14.53 -22.27
N LYS A 344 -20.75 14.60 -23.58
CA LYS A 344 -21.65 15.23 -24.55
C LYS A 344 -22.95 14.45 -24.74
N SER A 345 -22.91 13.11 -24.62
CA SER A 345 -24.09 12.25 -24.80
C SER A 345 -25.15 12.37 -23.70
N GLY A 346 -24.96 13.25 -22.70
CA GLY A 346 -25.96 13.52 -21.65
C GLY A 346 -26.20 12.35 -20.68
N LYS A 347 -25.50 11.22 -20.83
CA LYS A 347 -25.53 10.11 -19.87
C LYS A 347 -24.85 10.54 -18.57
N LYS A 348 -25.63 11.12 -17.66
CA LYS A 348 -25.26 11.23 -16.25
C LYS A 348 -25.07 9.80 -15.75
N GLY A 349 -23.82 9.41 -15.53
CA GLY A 349 -23.51 8.15 -14.84
C GLY A 349 -24.13 8.20 -13.45
N LEU A 350 -24.81 7.11 -13.09
CA LEU A 350 -25.31 6.81 -11.74
C LEU A 350 -24.25 7.03 -10.67
#